data_AF-A0AA39NHJ2-F1
#
_entry.id   AF-A0AA39NHJ2-F1
#
_cell.length_a   1.000
_cell.length_b   1.000
_cell.length_c   1.000
_cell.angle_alpha   90.00
_cell.angle_beta   90.00
_cell.angle_gamma   90.00
#
_symmetry.space_group_name_H-M   'P 1'
#
loop_
_entity.id
_entity.type
_entity.pdbx_description
1 polymer ?
#
loop_
_entity_poly.entity_id
_entity_poly.type
_entity_poly.pdbx_seq_one_letter_code
_entity_poly.pdbx_strand_id
1 'polypeptide(L)'
;MLNQNIFQLCYSLIKILGFLLKVLLSCMIILPLDKSLYHQKCEGFYVVVRGFCILLSHTCKIYSATRAFQQGVNLAVTSIWPAYSCYSLDTVVHSPNHRWINTLTAVDADQQSQPVHLNLLTGLLLINGKPLGRLPKDITSHATYVRIFGTKILDIVPSDKPGIEYATRLPILGWQVYLGLRNDVLIVQTKKDDILLELIPHTTFNHDLPCLFIEEYTHWINLNPLSTEIEIRPLVSLWQSSPQNWRMIFNAPKREMLVDRQKMVDIHSQTFKMISGCLQNFEKCHYIHIMYNVHYFIC
;
A
#
# COMPACT_ATOMS: atom_id res chain seq x y z
N MET A 1 48.40 14.72 -3.92
CA MET A 1 47.99 13.32 -3.62
C MET A 1 47.52 13.11 -2.17
N LEU A 2 48.19 13.64 -1.12
CA LEU A 2 47.72 13.48 0.27
C LEU A 2 46.27 13.97 0.53
N ASN A 3 45.88 15.10 -0.07
CA ASN A 3 44.56 15.70 0.15
C ASN A 3 43.40 14.87 -0.43
N GLN A 4 43.61 14.16 -1.54
CA GLN A 4 42.60 13.27 -2.14
C GLN A 4 42.42 11.99 -1.31
N ASN A 5 43.51 11.45 -0.75
CA ASN A 5 43.44 10.27 0.12
C ASN A 5 42.72 10.59 1.43
N ILE A 6 42.99 11.75 2.05
CA ILE A 6 42.28 12.20 3.25
C ILE A 6 40.80 12.42 2.96
N PHE A 7 40.45 13.05 1.82
CA PHE A 7 39.05 13.25 1.43
C PHE A 7 38.32 11.91 1.23
N GLN A 8 38.98 10.93 0.59
CA GLN A 8 38.43 9.59 0.37
C GLN A 8 38.28 8.80 1.67
N LEU A 9 39.23 8.93 2.61
CA LEU A 9 39.17 8.36 3.95
C LEU A 9 38.02 8.97 4.77
N CYS A 10 37.91 10.30 4.82
CA CYS A 10 36.82 11.01 5.48
C CYS A 10 35.46 10.63 4.88
N TYR A 11 35.36 10.54 3.55
CA TYR A 11 34.16 10.09 2.86
C TYR A 11 33.78 8.64 3.20
N SER A 12 34.76 7.74 3.29
CA SER A 12 34.56 6.34 3.68
C SER A 12 34.12 6.23 5.15
N LEU A 13 34.73 6.99 6.06
CA LEU A 13 34.34 7.09 7.47
C LEU A 13 32.91 7.60 7.63
N ILE A 14 32.52 8.64 6.88
CA ILE A 14 31.15 9.17 6.86
C ILE A 14 30.14 8.10 6.42
N LYS A 15 30.47 7.32 5.38
CA LYS A 15 29.61 6.21 4.92
C LYS A 15 29.46 5.11 5.96
N ILE A 16 30.57 4.71 6.60
CA ILE A 16 30.56 3.69 7.66
C ILE A 16 29.70 4.17 8.84
N LEU A 17 29.86 5.43 9.24
CA LEU A 17 29.09 6.03 10.32
C LEU A 17 27.59 6.09 9.98
N GLY A 18 27.24 6.50 8.76
CA GLY A 18 25.85 6.49 8.28
C GLY A 18 25.23 5.09 8.24
N PHE A 19 26.01 4.07 7.86
CA PHE A 19 25.57 2.68 7.87
C PHE A 19 25.34 2.15 9.29
N LEU A 20 26.26 2.41 10.21
CA LEU A 20 26.09 2.04 11.62
C LEU A 20 24.86 2.74 12.23
N LEU A 21 24.68 4.03 11.93
CA LEU A 21 23.52 4.81 12.37
C LEU A 21 22.22 4.22 11.81
N LYS A 22 22.19 3.84 10.52
CA LYS A 22 21.06 3.14 9.91
C LYS A 22 20.70 1.87 10.69
N VAL A 23 21.67 1.00 10.95
CA VAL A 23 21.44 -0.28 11.64
C VAL A 23 20.86 -0.03 13.03
N LEU A 24 21.50 0.85 13.81
CA LEU A 24 21.11 1.14 15.19
C LEU A 24 19.72 1.78 15.26
N LEU A 25 19.43 2.78 14.41
CA LEU A 25 18.12 3.43 14.37
C LEU A 25 17.03 2.49 13.84
N SER A 26 17.34 1.63 12.87
CA SER A 26 16.36 0.64 12.36
C SER A 26 16.01 -0.35 13.47
N CYS A 27 17.00 -0.90 14.17
CA CYS A 27 16.76 -1.76 15.33
C CYS A 27 15.96 -1.05 16.42
N MET A 28 16.25 0.22 16.68
CA MET A 28 15.52 1.03 17.66
C MET A 28 14.03 1.16 17.33
N ILE A 29 13.65 1.33 16.07
CA ILE A 29 12.24 1.46 15.66
C ILE A 29 11.56 0.08 15.56
N ILE A 30 12.27 -0.95 15.09
CA ILE A 30 11.72 -2.31 14.89
C ILE A 30 11.45 -3.00 16.22
N LEU A 31 12.38 -2.90 17.18
CA LEU A 31 12.27 -3.61 18.46
C LEU A 31 10.89 -3.34 19.11
N PRO A 32 10.44 -2.09 19.35
CA PRO A 32 9.12 -1.81 19.93
C PRO A 32 7.91 -2.35 19.17
N LEU A 33 8.02 -2.53 17.84
CA LEU A 33 6.91 -2.97 16.99
C LEU A 33 6.65 -4.48 17.11
N ASP A 34 7.66 -5.28 17.43
CA ASP A 34 7.55 -6.74 17.56
C ASP A 34 8.09 -7.22 18.91
N LYS A 35 7.16 -7.33 19.88
CA LYS A 35 7.45 -7.77 21.24
C LYS A 35 8.05 -9.18 21.32
N SER A 36 7.88 -10.03 20.30
CA SER A 36 8.39 -11.40 20.29
C SER A 36 9.92 -11.46 20.12
N LEU A 37 10.51 -10.49 19.43
CA LEU A 37 11.97 -10.35 19.25
C LEU A 37 12.70 -10.02 20.57
N TYR A 38 12.00 -9.45 21.56
CA TYR A 38 12.60 -9.11 22.85
C TYR A 38 12.99 -10.35 23.65
N HIS A 39 12.22 -11.43 23.56
CA HIS A 39 12.26 -12.47 24.58
C HIS A 39 13.27 -13.59 24.33
N GLN A 40 13.93 -13.66 23.16
CA GLN A 40 14.63 -14.90 22.79
C GLN A 40 16.11 -14.85 22.38
N LYS A 41 16.81 -13.69 22.29
CA LYS A 41 18.29 -13.71 22.02
C LYS A 41 19.06 -12.38 22.13
N CYS A 42 18.44 -11.26 22.52
CA CYS A 42 19.00 -9.93 22.23
C CYS A 42 19.12 -8.96 23.42
N GLU A 43 19.11 -9.41 24.69
CA GLU A 43 19.22 -8.47 25.82
C GLU A 43 20.50 -7.62 25.79
N GLY A 44 21.66 -8.24 25.54
CA GLY A 44 22.93 -7.51 25.41
C GLY A 44 22.93 -6.54 24.22
N PHE A 45 22.38 -6.95 23.08
CA PHE A 45 22.24 -6.10 21.90
C PHE A 45 21.30 -4.92 22.15
N TYR A 46 20.19 -5.14 22.87
CA TYR A 46 19.25 -4.09 23.26
C TYR A 46 19.89 -3.06 24.18
N VAL A 47 20.71 -3.50 25.17
CA VAL A 47 21.45 -2.59 26.04
C VAL A 47 22.41 -1.70 25.24
N VAL A 48 23.12 -2.27 24.27
CA VAL A 48 24.02 -1.50 23.38
C VAL A 48 23.24 -0.49 22.53
N VAL A 49 22.14 -0.91 21.89
CA VAL A 49 21.28 -0.02 21.09
C VAL A 49 20.76 1.13 21.96
N ARG A 50 20.25 0.83 23.15
CA ARG A 50 19.69 1.83 24.07
C ARG A 50 20.76 2.80 24.59
N GLY A 51 21.95 2.30 24.93
CA GLY A 51 23.08 3.15 25.35
C GLY A 51 23.50 4.12 24.25
N PHE A 52 23.53 3.66 23.00
CA PHE A 52 23.80 4.51 21.84
C PHE A 52 22.69 5.54 21.60
N CYS A 53 21.41 5.17 21.75
CA CYS A 53 20.28 6.11 21.65
C CYS A 53 20.36 7.23 22.70
N ILE A 54 20.73 6.91 23.94
CA ILE A 54 20.95 7.92 24.99
C ILE A 54 22.05 8.90 24.54
N LEU A 55 23.21 8.38 24.13
CA LEU A 55 24.33 9.20 23.67
C LEU A 55 23.95 10.11 22.49
N LEU A 56 23.26 9.55 21.49
CA LEU A 56 22.74 10.31 20.35
C LEU A 56 21.75 11.39 20.79
N SER A 57 20.83 11.10 21.72
CA SER A 57 19.84 12.06 22.18
C SER A 57 20.47 13.28 22.87
N HIS A 58 21.60 13.09 23.55
CA HIS A 58 22.36 14.16 24.20
C HIS A 58 23.25 14.94 23.22
N THR A 59 23.77 14.28 22.19
CA THR A 59 24.67 14.88 21.21
C THR A 59 23.97 15.29 19.90
N CYS A 60 22.67 15.07 19.78
CA CYS A 60 21.88 15.29 18.56
C CYS A 60 22.07 16.70 18.02
N LYS A 61 22.08 17.74 18.88
CA LYS A 61 22.30 19.13 18.46
C LYS A 61 23.62 19.37 17.70
N ILE A 62 24.64 18.55 17.97
CA ILE A 62 25.96 18.66 17.36
C ILE A 62 25.99 17.89 16.03
N TYR A 63 25.40 16.70 16.00
CA TYR A 63 25.47 15.81 14.84
C TYR A 63 24.33 16.02 13.82
N SER A 64 23.23 16.67 14.22
CA SER A 64 22.04 16.91 13.40
C SER A 64 22.30 17.70 12.12
N ALA A 65 23.32 18.56 12.12
CA ALA A 65 23.77 19.34 10.97
C ALA A 65 24.68 18.55 10.01
N THR A 66 25.13 17.35 10.41
CA THR A 66 26.04 16.54 9.59
C THR A 66 25.27 15.73 8.55
N ARG A 67 25.75 15.74 7.30
CA ARG A 67 25.17 14.94 6.21
C ARG A 67 25.08 13.44 6.54
N ALA A 68 26.06 12.92 7.27
CA ALA A 68 26.11 11.52 7.69
C ALA A 68 24.91 11.12 8.56
N PHE A 69 24.56 11.99 9.51
CA PHE A 69 23.43 11.79 10.40
C PHE A 69 22.11 11.83 9.63
N GLN A 70 21.93 12.84 8.78
CA GLN A 70 20.74 12.98 7.94
C GLN A 70 20.52 11.75 7.06
N GLN A 71 21.59 11.24 6.43
CA GLN A 71 21.55 10.03 5.63
C GLN A 71 21.21 8.79 6.45
N GLY A 72 21.83 8.61 7.63
CA GLY A 72 21.55 7.45 8.47
C GLY A 72 20.11 7.43 8.98
N VAL A 73 19.54 8.58 9.34
CA VAL A 73 18.12 8.71 9.72
C VAL A 73 17.22 8.36 8.55
N ASN A 74 17.45 8.96 7.38
CA ASN A 74 16.65 8.66 6.18
C ASN A 74 16.71 7.18 5.83
N LEU A 75 17.90 6.58 5.81
CA LEU A 75 18.06 5.15 5.54
C LEU A 75 17.40 4.26 6.58
N ALA A 76 17.33 4.70 7.84
CA ALA A 76 16.63 3.98 8.90
C ALA A 76 15.12 4.05 8.71
N VAL A 77 14.55 5.23 8.46
CA VAL A 77 13.11 5.36 8.21
C VAL A 77 12.70 4.60 6.95
N THR A 78 13.45 4.73 5.85
CA THR A 78 13.21 3.97 4.61
C THR A 78 13.30 2.45 4.80
N SER A 79 14.10 1.95 5.76
CA SER A 79 14.20 0.51 6.00
C SER A 79 12.91 -0.09 6.59
N ILE A 80 12.12 0.73 7.30
CA ILE A 80 10.88 0.32 7.96
C ILE A 80 9.66 0.70 7.14
N TRP A 81 9.71 1.84 6.47
CA TRP A 81 8.69 2.33 5.56
C TRP A 81 9.34 2.66 4.22
N PRO A 82 9.42 1.69 3.29
CA PRO A 82 10.09 1.89 2.00
C PRO A 82 9.46 2.97 1.12
N ALA A 83 8.18 3.30 1.32
CA ALA A 83 7.51 4.38 0.62
C ALA A 83 7.91 5.77 1.15
N TYR A 84 8.64 5.86 2.26
CA TYR A 84 9.21 7.10 2.76
C TYR A 84 10.22 7.67 1.75
N SER A 85 9.88 8.82 1.18
CA SER A 85 10.78 9.66 0.40
C SER A 85 10.96 10.98 1.13
N CYS A 86 12.18 11.30 1.57
CA CYS A 86 12.46 12.53 2.31
C CYS A 86 12.56 13.72 1.34
N TYR A 87 11.75 14.76 1.53
CA TYR A 87 11.91 16.04 0.83
C TYR A 87 12.86 16.96 1.57
N SER A 88 12.60 17.18 2.86
CA SER A 88 13.42 18.02 3.73
C SER A 88 13.56 17.36 5.10
N LEU A 89 14.73 17.60 5.71
CA LEU A 89 15.05 17.07 7.03
C LEU A 89 15.35 18.24 7.97
N ASP A 90 14.38 18.58 8.82
CA ASP A 90 14.53 19.60 9.85
C ASP A 90 14.94 18.93 11.16
N THR A 91 16.25 18.84 11.34
CA THR A 91 16.85 18.11 12.46
C THR A 91 16.92 18.93 13.75
N VAL A 92 16.41 20.16 13.76
CA VAL A 92 16.51 21.08 14.91
C VAL A 92 15.14 21.34 15.50
N VAL A 93 14.76 20.53 16.49
CA VAL A 93 13.67 20.87 17.40
C VAL A 93 14.27 21.48 18.66
N HIS A 94 13.86 22.70 18.99
CA HIS A 94 14.33 23.39 20.20
C HIS A 94 13.90 22.65 21.47
N SER A 95 14.61 22.91 22.57
CA SER A 95 14.20 22.43 23.90
C SER A 95 12.74 22.81 24.19
N PRO A 96 11.91 21.93 24.75
CA PRO A 96 12.24 20.63 25.37
C PRO A 96 12.31 19.45 24.40
N ASN A 97 11.94 19.61 23.13
CA ASN A 97 11.71 18.51 22.19
C ASN A 97 12.95 18.10 21.38
N HIS A 98 14.16 18.45 21.82
CA HIS A 98 15.45 18.18 21.18
C HIS A 98 15.79 16.70 20.89
N ARG A 99 14.93 15.77 21.33
CA ARG A 99 15.05 14.31 21.08
C ARG A 99 14.23 13.85 19.87
N TRP A 100 13.45 14.75 19.28
CA TRP A 100 12.68 14.50 18.07
C TRP A 100 13.44 14.99 16.84
N ILE A 101 13.45 14.16 15.81
CA ILE A 101 13.83 14.58 14.46
C ILE A 101 12.55 14.72 13.65
N ASN A 102 12.44 15.83 12.92
CA ASN A 102 11.29 16.10 12.07
C ASN A 102 11.71 16.05 10.61
N THR A 103 10.87 15.43 9.79
CA THR A 103 11.08 15.33 8.36
C THR A 103 9.76 15.53 7.64
N LEU A 104 9.83 15.90 6.38
CA LEU A 104 8.66 15.99 5.50
C LEU A 104 8.85 15.01 4.35
N THR A 105 7.80 14.27 4.03
CA THR A 105 7.81 13.43 2.83
C THR A 105 7.75 14.29 1.56
N ALA A 106 8.38 13.79 0.49
CA ALA A 106 8.19 14.29 -0.86
C ALA A 106 6.75 14.08 -1.31
N VAL A 107 6.34 14.92 -2.26
CA VAL A 107 4.99 15.00 -2.77
C VAL A 107 4.98 14.56 -4.22
N ASP A 108 4.15 13.58 -4.54
CA ASP A 108 3.78 13.24 -5.92
C ASP A 108 2.43 13.85 -6.30
N ALA A 109 2.05 13.74 -7.58
CA ALA A 109 0.92 14.43 -8.21
C ALA A 109 -0.48 14.22 -7.56
N ASP A 110 -0.65 13.29 -6.62
CA ASP A 110 -1.93 13.01 -5.93
C ASP A 110 -1.75 12.70 -4.43
N GLN A 111 -0.67 13.19 -3.83
CA GLN A 111 -0.30 12.92 -2.44
C GLN A 111 -0.08 14.22 -1.68
N GLN A 112 -0.12 14.15 -0.35
CA GLN A 112 0.21 15.26 0.54
C GLN A 112 1.52 14.97 1.26
N SER A 113 2.32 16.03 1.48
CA SER A 113 3.51 15.91 2.33
C SER A 113 3.08 15.56 3.75
N GLN A 114 3.72 14.56 4.32
CA GLN A 114 3.43 14.06 5.66
C GLN A 114 4.57 14.42 6.60
N PRO A 115 4.31 15.12 7.72
CA PRO A 115 5.29 15.25 8.78
C PRO A 115 5.60 13.91 9.45
N VAL A 116 6.88 13.55 9.45
CA VAL A 116 7.43 12.36 10.08
C VAL A 116 8.26 12.79 11.28
N HIS A 117 7.99 12.20 12.44
CA HIS A 117 8.68 12.49 13.68
C HIS A 117 9.33 11.22 14.22
N LEU A 118 10.65 11.24 14.42
CA LEU A 118 11.39 10.15 15.03
C LEU A 118 11.92 10.57 16.39
N ASN A 119 11.53 9.85 17.44
CA ASN A 119 12.10 10.03 18.76
C ASN A 119 13.37 9.19 18.93
N LEU A 120 14.52 9.85 19.02
CA LEU A 120 15.84 9.21 19.09
C LEU A 120 16.09 8.41 20.37
N LEU A 121 15.32 8.66 21.43
CA LEU A 121 15.48 7.94 22.69
C LEU A 121 14.61 6.69 22.74
N THR A 122 13.38 6.77 22.21
CA THR A 122 12.38 5.70 22.34
C THR A 122 12.23 4.85 21.09
N GLY A 123 12.67 5.34 19.93
CA GLY A 123 12.40 4.73 18.63
C GLY A 123 11.00 4.95 18.08
N LEU A 124 10.19 5.78 18.76
CA LEU A 124 8.85 6.07 18.31
C LEU A 124 8.89 6.85 16.99
N LEU A 125 8.37 6.22 15.93
CA LEU A 125 8.15 6.83 14.64
C LEU A 125 6.67 7.22 14.51
N LEU A 126 6.42 8.51 14.29
CA LEU A 126 5.11 9.06 14.04
C LEU A 126 5.03 9.61 12.62
N ILE A 127 3.90 9.39 11.95
CA ILE A 127 3.56 9.99 10.66
C ILE A 127 2.25 10.75 10.90
N ASN A 128 2.16 12.02 10.50
CA ASN A 128 0.99 12.87 10.81
C ASN A 128 0.61 12.84 12.32
N GLY A 129 1.62 12.75 13.20
CA GLY A 129 1.43 12.66 14.65
C GLY A 129 0.90 11.31 15.17
N LYS A 130 0.65 10.32 14.31
CA LYS A 130 0.16 8.99 14.68
C LYS A 130 1.28 7.94 14.58
N PRO A 131 1.37 6.99 15.52
CA PRO A 131 2.35 5.92 15.45
C PRO A 131 2.06 4.96 14.29
N LEU A 132 3.08 4.22 13.88
CA LEU A 132 2.88 3.00 13.09
C LEU A 132 1.94 2.07 13.87
N GLY A 133 1.04 1.39 13.17
CA GLY A 133 0.00 0.64 13.85
C GLY A 133 -0.69 -0.40 13.00
N ARG A 134 -1.76 -0.92 13.58
CA ARG A 134 -2.71 -1.84 12.96
C ARG A 134 -3.99 -1.09 12.64
N LEU A 135 -4.74 -1.64 11.69
CA LEU A 135 -6.07 -1.10 11.38
C LEU A 135 -7.01 -1.21 12.59
N PRO A 136 -7.90 -0.22 12.76
CA PRO A 136 -8.94 -0.28 13.77
C PRO A 136 -9.96 -1.39 13.49
N LYS A 137 -10.69 -1.78 14.54
CA LYS A 137 -11.55 -2.98 14.51
C LYS A 137 -12.68 -2.85 13.50
N ASP A 138 -13.31 -1.69 13.42
CA ASP A 138 -14.33 -1.30 12.45
C ASP A 138 -13.94 -1.64 10.99
N ILE A 139 -12.70 -1.35 10.58
CA ILE A 139 -12.17 -1.73 9.27
C ILE A 139 -11.94 -3.23 9.19
N THR A 140 -11.22 -3.83 10.15
CA THR A 140 -10.84 -5.25 10.08
C THR A 140 -12.02 -6.22 10.16
N SER A 141 -13.14 -5.82 10.77
CA SER A 141 -14.39 -6.59 10.81
C SER A 141 -15.33 -6.33 9.63
N HIS A 142 -15.03 -5.33 8.80
CA HIS A 142 -15.89 -5.00 7.66
C HIS A 142 -15.90 -6.14 6.64
N ALA A 143 -17.07 -6.49 6.09
CA ALA A 143 -17.23 -7.63 5.17
C ALA A 143 -16.29 -7.55 3.96
N THR A 144 -16.17 -6.37 3.34
CA THR A 144 -15.20 -6.11 2.26
C THR A 144 -13.75 -6.38 2.67
N TYR A 145 -13.35 -6.02 3.90
CA TYR A 145 -12.00 -6.30 4.39
C TYR A 145 -11.77 -7.81 4.50
N VAL A 146 -12.68 -8.51 5.17
CA VAL A 146 -12.62 -9.96 5.35
C VAL A 146 -12.60 -10.69 4.01
N ARG A 147 -13.36 -10.22 3.02
CA ARG A 147 -13.39 -10.82 1.68
C ARG A 147 -12.05 -10.69 0.94
N ILE A 148 -11.38 -9.54 1.02
CA ILE A 148 -10.15 -9.27 0.24
C ILE A 148 -8.89 -9.71 0.97
N PHE A 149 -8.84 -9.51 2.29
CA PHE A 149 -7.64 -9.75 3.10
C PHE A 149 -7.79 -10.96 4.02
N GLY A 150 -9.00 -11.51 4.20
CA GLY A 150 -9.25 -12.60 5.13
C GLY A 150 -9.03 -12.15 6.57
N THR A 151 -8.29 -12.96 7.33
CA THR A 151 -7.88 -12.68 8.71
C THR A 151 -6.47 -12.08 8.79
N LYS A 152 -5.89 -11.65 7.66
CA LYS A 152 -4.54 -11.09 7.64
C LYS A 152 -4.51 -9.78 8.42
N ILE A 153 -3.46 -9.60 9.23
CA ILE A 153 -3.20 -8.34 9.92
C ILE A 153 -2.29 -7.51 9.02
N LEU A 154 -2.77 -6.35 8.59
CA LEU A 154 -1.98 -5.41 7.80
C LEU A 154 -1.28 -4.41 8.72
N ASP A 155 0.03 -4.26 8.53
CA ASP A 155 0.77 -3.14 9.09
C ASP A 155 0.49 -1.89 8.27
N ILE A 156 0.06 -0.82 8.94
CA ILE A 156 -0.36 0.42 8.27
C ILE A 156 0.44 1.63 8.72
N VAL A 157 0.40 2.63 7.85
CA VAL A 157 0.80 4.01 8.09
C VAL A 157 -0.40 4.92 7.80
N PRO A 158 -0.45 6.13 8.36
CA PRO A 158 -1.36 7.18 7.89
C PRO A 158 -1.19 7.41 6.39
N SER A 159 -2.30 7.51 5.68
CA SER A 159 -2.34 7.73 4.24
C SER A 159 -1.88 9.15 3.87
N ASP A 160 -1.18 9.26 2.75
CA ASP A 160 -0.82 10.52 2.08
C ASP A 160 -1.88 10.94 1.04
N LYS A 161 -2.91 10.11 0.78
CA LYS A 161 -4.03 10.46 -0.08
C LYS A 161 -5.13 11.21 0.69
N PRO A 162 -5.60 12.36 0.18
CA PRO A 162 -6.72 13.08 0.76
C PRO A 162 -7.99 12.21 0.85
N GLY A 163 -8.66 12.23 2.00
CA GLY A 163 -9.93 11.53 2.20
C GLY A 163 -9.82 10.01 2.36
N ILE A 164 -8.60 9.47 2.51
CA ILE A 164 -8.35 8.08 2.88
C ILE A 164 -7.41 8.10 4.10
N GLU A 165 -7.65 7.23 5.08
CA GLU A 165 -7.02 7.35 6.39
C GLU A 165 -5.71 6.56 6.51
N TYR A 166 -5.65 5.39 5.91
CA TYR A 166 -4.56 4.42 6.10
C TYR A 166 -3.98 3.97 4.77
N ALA A 167 -2.70 3.63 4.79
CA ALA A 167 -2.00 2.97 3.70
C ALA A 167 -1.20 1.80 4.26
N THR A 168 -1.01 0.74 3.49
CA THR A 168 -0.14 -0.38 3.90
C THR A 168 1.30 0.08 4.03
N ARG A 169 2.00 -0.31 5.08
CA ARG A 169 3.41 0.07 5.26
C ARG A 169 4.32 -0.53 4.18
N LEU A 170 3.99 -1.74 3.74
CA LEU A 170 4.67 -2.48 2.67
C LEU A 170 3.68 -2.81 1.56
N PRO A 171 4.12 -2.84 0.30
CA PRO A 171 3.26 -3.22 -0.82
C PRO A 171 2.90 -4.71 -0.77
N ILE A 172 1.66 -5.03 -1.14
CA ILE A 172 1.16 -6.40 -1.28
C ILE A 172 1.28 -6.80 -2.75
N LEU A 173 2.20 -7.73 -3.07
CA LEU A 173 2.47 -8.13 -4.47
C LEU A 173 2.77 -6.93 -5.39
N GLY A 174 3.46 -5.93 -4.86
CA GLY A 174 3.80 -4.68 -5.55
C GLY A 174 2.70 -3.61 -5.54
N TRP A 175 1.53 -3.89 -4.96
CA TRP A 175 0.45 -2.91 -4.80
C TRP A 175 0.54 -2.20 -3.47
N GLN A 176 0.64 -0.88 -3.51
CA GLN A 176 0.40 -0.03 -2.36
C GLN A 176 -1.11 0.04 -2.13
N VAL A 177 -1.60 -0.34 -0.94
CA VAL A 177 -3.04 -0.37 -0.64
C VAL A 177 -3.39 0.79 0.29
N TYR A 178 -4.49 1.48 -0.02
CA TYR A 178 -5.07 2.55 0.78
C TYR A 178 -6.45 2.14 1.27
N LEU A 179 -6.74 2.43 2.54
CA LEU A 179 -7.92 1.98 3.27
C LEU A 179 -8.52 3.14 4.06
N GLY A 180 -9.83 3.30 3.98
CA GLY A 180 -10.56 4.31 4.76
C GLY A 180 -12.04 3.99 4.81
N LEU A 181 -12.72 4.52 5.83
CA LEU A 181 -14.17 4.42 5.94
C LEU A 181 -14.81 5.73 5.47
N ARG A 182 -15.83 5.63 4.63
CA ARG A 182 -16.67 6.75 4.23
C ARG A 182 -18.13 6.35 4.39
N ASN A 183 -18.82 6.96 5.36
CA ASN A 183 -20.21 6.63 5.68
C ASN A 183 -20.39 5.11 5.90
N ASP A 184 -19.53 4.51 6.73
CA ASP A 184 -19.47 3.07 7.01
C ASP A 184 -19.15 2.15 5.82
N VAL A 185 -18.90 2.71 4.63
CA VAL A 185 -18.42 1.95 3.47
C VAL A 185 -16.89 1.92 3.48
N LEU A 186 -16.31 0.72 3.47
CA LEU A 186 -14.88 0.55 3.31
C LEU A 186 -14.44 0.85 1.87
N ILE A 187 -13.63 1.90 1.72
CA ILE A 187 -12.93 2.23 0.49
C ILE A 187 -11.61 1.46 0.48
N VAL A 188 -11.35 0.75 -0.63
CA VAL A 188 -10.08 0.07 -0.89
C VAL A 188 -9.54 0.57 -2.23
N GLN A 189 -8.48 1.38 -2.18
CA GLN A 189 -7.75 1.81 -3.36
C GLN A 189 -6.37 1.16 -3.42
N THR A 190 -5.86 0.96 -4.63
CA THR A 190 -4.55 0.34 -4.82
C THR A 190 -3.77 1.10 -5.89
N LYS A 191 -2.52 1.44 -5.60
CA LYS A 191 -1.61 2.08 -6.56
C LYS A 191 -0.45 1.14 -6.86
N LYS A 192 -0.11 1.03 -8.14
CA LYS A 192 1.13 0.42 -8.62
C LYS A 192 1.58 1.18 -9.86
N ASP A 193 2.75 1.79 -9.79
CA ASP A 193 3.24 2.70 -10.82
C ASP A 193 2.19 3.81 -11.09
N ASP A 194 1.79 3.99 -12.36
CA ASP A 194 0.76 4.96 -12.77
C ASP A 194 -0.67 4.41 -12.73
N ILE A 195 -0.85 3.16 -12.26
CA ILE A 195 -2.15 2.50 -12.20
C ILE A 195 -2.76 2.72 -10.82
N LEU A 196 -3.90 3.41 -10.78
CA LEU A 196 -4.72 3.60 -9.59
C LEU A 196 -6.06 2.90 -9.77
N LEU A 197 -6.32 1.90 -8.94
CA LEU A 197 -7.57 1.14 -8.96
C LEU A 197 -8.36 1.36 -7.68
N GLU A 198 -9.69 1.34 -7.78
CA GLU A 198 -10.59 1.27 -6.65
C GLU A 198 -11.42 -0.01 -6.73
N LEU A 199 -11.61 -0.65 -5.59
CA LEU A 199 -12.47 -1.82 -5.48
C LEU A 199 -13.94 -1.38 -5.48
N ILE A 200 -14.70 -1.86 -6.45
CA ILE A 200 -16.16 -1.75 -6.41
C ILE A 200 -16.69 -2.87 -5.50
N PRO A 201 -17.60 -2.54 -4.54
CA PRO A 201 -18.28 -3.55 -3.74
C PRO A 201 -18.91 -4.62 -4.64
N HIS A 202 -18.68 -5.89 -4.32
CA HIS A 202 -19.15 -6.98 -5.21
C HIS A 202 -20.68 -6.99 -5.36
N THR A 203 -21.41 -6.52 -4.36
CA THR A 203 -22.88 -6.41 -4.37
C THR A 203 -23.40 -5.32 -5.31
N THR A 204 -22.55 -4.41 -5.80
CA THR A 204 -22.95 -3.34 -6.72
C THR A 204 -23.53 -3.88 -8.02
N PHE A 205 -23.07 -5.05 -8.47
CA PHE A 205 -23.52 -5.70 -9.70
C PHE A 205 -24.58 -6.79 -9.47
N ASN A 206 -25.19 -6.84 -8.29
CA ASN A 206 -26.26 -7.78 -8.01
C ASN A 206 -27.37 -7.61 -9.06
N HIS A 207 -27.78 -8.73 -9.66
CA HIS A 207 -28.77 -8.80 -10.73
C HIS A 207 -28.33 -8.24 -12.09
N ASP A 208 -27.15 -7.62 -12.20
CA ASP A 208 -26.58 -7.14 -13.47
C ASP A 208 -25.53 -8.12 -14.05
N LEU A 209 -24.93 -8.95 -13.18
CA LEU A 209 -24.01 -10.03 -13.58
C LEU A 209 -24.46 -11.38 -12.98
N PRO A 210 -24.06 -12.50 -13.60
CA PRO A 210 -24.17 -13.82 -13.00
C PRO A 210 -23.51 -13.92 -11.61
N CYS A 211 -24.08 -14.78 -10.76
CA CYS A 211 -23.70 -14.96 -9.37
C CYS A 211 -22.22 -15.27 -9.19
N LEU A 212 -21.60 -16.04 -10.08
CA LEU A 212 -20.17 -16.37 -9.97
C LEU A 212 -19.27 -15.13 -10.02
N PHE A 213 -19.57 -14.13 -10.86
CA PHE A 213 -18.81 -12.88 -10.88
C PHE A 213 -18.99 -12.07 -9.59
N ILE A 214 -20.15 -12.18 -8.95
CA ILE A 214 -20.41 -11.53 -7.66
C ILE A 214 -19.69 -12.25 -6.52
N GLU A 215 -19.73 -13.57 -6.49
CA GLU A 215 -19.32 -14.41 -5.36
C GLU A 215 -17.83 -14.75 -5.38
N GLU A 216 -17.24 -14.94 -6.56
CA GLU A 216 -15.87 -15.49 -6.72
C GLU A 216 -14.88 -14.50 -7.33
N TYR A 217 -15.32 -13.27 -7.63
CA TYR A 217 -14.48 -12.24 -8.24
C TYR A 217 -14.48 -10.92 -7.46
N THR A 218 -13.47 -10.11 -7.78
CA THR A 218 -13.28 -8.72 -7.38
C THR A 218 -13.44 -7.83 -8.60
N HIS A 219 -13.96 -6.63 -8.40
CA HIS A 219 -14.24 -5.69 -9.46
C HIS A 219 -13.39 -4.44 -9.24
N TRP A 220 -12.43 -4.19 -10.13
CA TRP A 220 -11.49 -3.08 -10.03
C TRP A 220 -11.77 -2.07 -11.12
N ILE A 221 -12.15 -0.85 -10.73
CA ILE A 221 -12.24 0.27 -11.66
C ILE A 221 -10.92 1.03 -11.68
N ASN A 222 -10.45 1.37 -12.87
CA ASN A 222 -9.30 2.25 -13.01
C ASN A 222 -9.75 3.71 -12.87
N LEU A 223 -9.15 4.44 -11.93
CA LEU A 223 -9.50 5.82 -11.63
C LEU A 223 -8.86 6.83 -12.60
N ASN A 224 -8.09 6.37 -13.60
CA ASN A 224 -7.65 7.23 -14.68
C ASN A 224 -8.86 7.77 -15.47
N PRO A 225 -9.02 9.10 -15.63
CA PRO A 225 -10.18 9.68 -16.33
C PRO A 225 -10.35 9.25 -17.79
N LEU A 226 -9.27 8.79 -18.43
CA LEU A 226 -9.30 8.27 -19.80
C LEU A 226 -9.65 6.77 -19.85
N SER A 227 -9.68 6.10 -18.70
CA SER A 227 -10.07 4.71 -18.59
C SER A 227 -11.58 4.57 -18.48
N THR A 228 -12.11 3.55 -19.15
CA THR A 228 -13.53 3.21 -19.16
C THR A 228 -13.73 1.72 -18.86
N GLU A 229 -12.73 1.09 -18.26
CA GLU A 229 -12.73 -0.33 -18.00
C GLU A 229 -12.85 -0.66 -16.50
N ILE A 230 -13.62 -1.70 -16.23
CA ILE A 230 -13.64 -2.40 -14.95
C ILE A 230 -13.07 -3.79 -15.21
N GLU A 231 -11.95 -4.10 -14.55
CA GLU A 231 -11.36 -5.43 -14.60
C GLU A 231 -11.95 -6.32 -13.51
N ILE A 232 -12.49 -7.47 -13.91
CA ILE A 232 -13.06 -8.46 -13.01
C ILE A 232 -12.02 -9.57 -12.81
N ARG A 233 -11.48 -9.65 -11.61
CA ARG A 233 -10.38 -10.58 -11.27
C ARG A 233 -10.86 -11.66 -10.31
N PRO A 234 -10.50 -12.95 -10.53
CA PRO A 234 -10.83 -14.01 -9.57
C PRO A 234 -10.28 -13.68 -8.18
N LEU A 235 -11.00 -14.02 -7.11
CA LEU A 235 -10.55 -13.79 -5.72
C LEU A 235 -9.18 -14.43 -5.46
N VAL A 236 -8.96 -15.64 -5.99
CA VAL A 236 -7.70 -16.39 -5.84
C VAL A 236 -6.48 -15.67 -6.42
N SER A 237 -6.68 -14.76 -7.38
CA SER A 237 -5.64 -14.00 -8.07
C SER A 237 -5.95 -12.49 -8.13
N LEU A 238 -6.65 -11.96 -7.12
CA LEU A 238 -7.22 -10.61 -7.14
C LEU A 238 -6.20 -9.46 -7.36
N TRP A 239 -4.92 -9.70 -7.07
CA TRP A 239 -3.84 -8.74 -7.28
C TRP A 239 -3.18 -8.80 -8.67
N GLN A 240 -3.52 -9.80 -9.49
CA GLN A 240 -2.89 -10.07 -10.77
C GLN A 240 -3.82 -9.64 -11.92
N SER A 241 -3.41 -8.60 -12.65
CA SER A 241 -4.02 -8.28 -13.93
C SER A 241 -3.58 -9.31 -14.98
N SER A 242 -4.50 -9.67 -15.87
CA SER A 242 -4.28 -10.70 -16.87
C SER A 242 -5.17 -10.45 -18.10
N PRO A 243 -4.71 -10.77 -19.33
CA PRO A 243 -5.57 -10.79 -20.51
C PRO A 243 -6.72 -11.81 -20.41
N GLN A 244 -6.60 -12.80 -19.52
CA GLN A 244 -7.64 -13.78 -19.23
C GLN A 244 -8.66 -13.30 -18.19
N ASN A 245 -8.45 -12.11 -17.61
CA ASN A 245 -9.47 -11.51 -16.76
C ASN A 245 -10.57 -10.88 -17.62
N TRP A 246 -11.79 -10.94 -17.12
CA TRP A 246 -12.91 -10.28 -17.75
C TRP A 246 -12.79 -8.76 -17.61
N ARG A 247 -13.22 -8.04 -18.63
CA ARG A 247 -13.25 -6.58 -18.63
C ARG A 247 -14.62 -6.11 -19.07
N MET A 248 -15.23 -5.26 -18.26
CA MET A 248 -16.38 -4.48 -18.69
C MET A 248 -15.87 -3.16 -19.25
N ILE A 249 -16.18 -2.86 -20.51
CA ILE A 249 -15.79 -1.63 -21.20
C ILE A 249 -17.04 -0.78 -21.40
N PHE A 250 -16.97 0.48 -20.97
CA PHE A 250 -18.09 1.44 -21.02
C PHE A 250 -17.81 2.64 -21.93
N ASN A 251 -17.19 2.41 -23.09
CA ASN A 251 -16.96 3.44 -24.09
C ASN A 251 -18.23 3.71 -24.89
N ALA A 252 -18.86 4.88 -24.76
CA ALA A 252 -20.03 5.20 -25.59
C ALA A 252 -19.69 5.04 -27.09
N PRO A 253 -20.47 4.25 -27.88
CA PRO A 253 -21.76 3.63 -27.57
C PRO A 253 -21.72 2.16 -27.07
N LYS A 254 -20.55 1.55 -26.94
CA LYS A 254 -20.34 0.13 -26.59
C LYS A 254 -20.24 -0.08 -25.08
N ARG A 255 -21.16 -0.90 -24.55
CA ARG A 255 -21.09 -1.48 -23.20
C ARG A 255 -20.94 -2.98 -23.38
N GLU A 256 -19.74 -3.49 -23.17
CA GLU A 256 -19.42 -4.88 -23.50
C GLU A 256 -18.60 -5.51 -22.38
N MET A 257 -18.86 -6.78 -22.10
CA MET A 257 -18.06 -7.58 -21.19
C MET A 257 -17.27 -8.60 -22.01
N LEU A 258 -15.95 -8.52 -21.91
CA LEU A 258 -15.01 -9.17 -22.82
C LEU A 258 -13.96 -9.95 -22.05
N VAL A 259 -13.53 -11.07 -22.60
CA VAL A 259 -12.31 -11.77 -22.22
C VAL A 259 -11.64 -12.28 -23.48
N ASP A 260 -10.39 -11.88 -23.71
CA ASP A 260 -9.67 -12.18 -24.97
C ASP A 260 -10.52 -11.89 -26.23
N ARG A 261 -10.96 -12.93 -26.96
CA ARG A 261 -11.79 -12.84 -28.17
C ARG A 261 -13.26 -13.19 -27.94
N GLN A 262 -13.69 -13.25 -26.69
CA GLN A 262 -15.05 -13.64 -26.31
C GLN A 262 -15.80 -12.43 -25.77
N LYS A 263 -17.08 -12.29 -26.14
CA LYS A 263 -18.01 -11.39 -25.47
C LYS A 263 -19.05 -12.17 -24.72
N MET A 264 -19.44 -11.63 -23.59
CA MET A 264 -20.56 -12.13 -22.83
C MET A 264 -21.87 -11.60 -23.40
N VAL A 265 -22.88 -12.45 -23.45
CA VAL A 265 -24.24 -12.06 -23.76
C VAL A 265 -24.86 -11.47 -22.49
N ASP A 266 -25.42 -10.25 -22.62
CA ASP A 266 -26.15 -9.58 -21.53
C ASP A 266 -27.27 -10.48 -21.00
N ILE A 267 -27.28 -10.69 -19.67
CA ILE A 267 -28.23 -11.55 -18.96
C ILE A 267 -29.68 -11.10 -19.09
N HIS A 268 -29.93 -9.83 -19.41
CA HIS A 268 -31.26 -9.29 -19.63
C HIS A 268 -31.71 -9.37 -21.09
N SER A 269 -30.80 -9.69 -22.01
CA SER A 269 -31.10 -9.79 -23.44
C SER A 269 -32.06 -10.94 -23.76
N GLN A 270 -32.77 -10.79 -24.88
CA GLN A 270 -33.65 -11.85 -25.37
C GLN A 270 -32.87 -13.13 -25.71
N THR A 271 -31.67 -12.99 -26.28
CA THR A 271 -30.79 -14.11 -26.60
C THR A 271 -30.44 -14.92 -25.35
N PHE A 272 -30.08 -14.24 -24.25
CA PHE A 272 -29.77 -14.93 -23.00
C PHE A 272 -31.00 -15.67 -22.46
N LYS A 273 -32.17 -15.02 -22.44
CA LYS A 273 -33.43 -15.62 -21.95
C LYS A 273 -33.81 -16.86 -22.75
N MET A 274 -33.66 -16.83 -24.08
CA MET A 274 -33.95 -17.98 -24.94
C MET A 274 -33.03 -19.17 -24.62
N ILE A 275 -31.72 -18.94 -24.55
CA ILE A 275 -30.75 -20.02 -24.32
C ILE A 275 -30.83 -20.54 -22.88
N SER A 276 -30.89 -19.66 -21.89
CA SER A 276 -31.03 -20.05 -20.48
C SER A 276 -32.34 -20.79 -20.20
N GLY A 277 -33.44 -20.44 -20.90
CA GLY A 277 -34.70 -21.19 -20.85
C GLY A 277 -34.56 -22.64 -21.32
N CYS A 278 -33.76 -22.89 -22.36
CA CYS A 278 -33.44 -24.26 -22.79
C CYS A 278 -32.63 -25.05 -21.76
N LEU A 279 -31.81 -24.36 -20.95
CA LEU A 279 -30.90 -24.94 -19.96
C LEU A 279 -31.48 -24.99 -18.54
N GLN A 280 -32.70 -24.49 -18.33
CA GLN A 280 -33.29 -24.30 -17.00
C GLN A 280 -33.40 -25.57 -16.14
N ASN A 281 -33.44 -26.75 -16.78
CA ASN A 281 -33.51 -28.03 -16.09
C ASN A 281 -32.14 -28.52 -15.59
N PHE A 282 -31.04 -27.89 -16.02
CA PHE A 282 -29.67 -28.26 -15.64
C PHE A 282 -29.09 -27.29 -14.61
N GLU A 283 -29.37 -26.00 -14.75
CA GLU A 283 -28.80 -24.96 -13.89
C GLU A 283 -29.74 -23.74 -13.81
N LYS A 284 -29.70 -23.00 -12.69
CA LYS A 284 -30.44 -21.75 -12.53
C LYS A 284 -29.81 -20.65 -13.40
N CYS A 285 -30.64 -19.79 -13.99
CA CYS A 285 -30.18 -18.74 -14.92
C CYS A 285 -29.04 -17.85 -14.37
N HIS A 286 -29.03 -17.55 -13.07
CA HIS A 286 -28.00 -16.71 -12.44
C HIS A 286 -26.61 -17.38 -12.36
N TYR A 287 -26.51 -18.70 -12.59
CA TYR A 287 -25.23 -19.44 -12.67
C TYR A 287 -24.84 -19.79 -14.12
N ILE A 288 -25.63 -19.37 -15.11
CA ILE A 288 -25.35 -19.64 -16.53
C ILE A 288 -24.57 -18.48 -17.13
N HIS A 289 -23.43 -18.78 -17.75
CA HIS A 289 -22.65 -17.84 -18.55
C HIS A 289 -22.80 -18.16 -20.04
N ILE A 290 -23.20 -17.18 -20.84
CA ILE A 290 -23.33 -17.32 -22.29
C ILE A 290 -22.36 -16.38 -22.96
N MET A 291 -21.54 -16.93 -23.84
CA MET A 291 -20.46 -16.22 -24.50
C MET A 291 -20.42 -16.55 -25.99
N TYR A 292 -19.89 -15.64 -26.80
CA TYR A 292 -19.64 -15.88 -28.22
C TYR A 292 -18.30 -15.29 -28.65
N ASN A 293 -17.67 -15.93 -29.64
CA ASN A 293 -16.40 -15.47 -30.19
C ASN A 293 -16.62 -14.30 -31.14
N VAL A 294 -15.73 -13.30 -31.07
CA VAL A 294 -15.69 -12.18 -32.00
C VAL A 294 -14.66 -12.51 -33.07
N HIS A 295 -15.13 -12.85 -34.27
CA HIS A 295 -14.26 -12.90 -35.43
C HIS A 295 -14.11 -11.48 -35.98
N TYR A 296 -12.92 -10.89 -35.82
CA TYR A 296 -12.53 -9.79 -36.69
C TYR A 296 -12.20 -10.41 -38.05
N PHE A 297 -13.05 -10.18 -39.05
CA PHE A 297 -12.66 -10.42 -40.42
C PHE A 297 -11.48 -9.47 -40.72
N ILE A 298 -10.30 -10.05 -40.96
CA ILE A 298 -9.20 -9.33 -41.59
C ILE A 298 -9.62 -9.21 -43.05
N CYS A 299 -10.13 -8.04 -43.43
CA CYS A 299 -10.26 -7.66 -44.84
C CYS A 299 -8.90 -7.28 -45.40
#